data_AF-A0A179BM58-F1
#
_entry.id   AF-A0A179BM58-F1
#
_cell.length_a   1.000
_cell.length_b   1.000
_cell.length_c   1.000
_cell.angle_alpha   90.00
_cell.angle_beta   90.00
_cell.angle_gamma   90.00
#
_symmetry.space_group_name_H-M   'P 1'
#
loop_
_entity.id
_entity.type
_entity.pdbx_description
1 polymer ?
#
loop_
_entity_poly.entity_id
_entity_poly.type
_entity_poly.pdbx_seq_one_letter_code
_entity_poly.pdbx_strand_id
1 'polypeptide(L)'
;MTLLYRGVSTEIHHRQGGRLIPTGSNVDIVMRRNDADRGAELRRDGTFQRFSSEVNTARGHQLVTGIHDGCFISITEESRIAIPFATNNGTTDGYVYVLDQRLFSPLGVVSIRFPDPRYPDEQEVSIRAADGGEIPQQIIVEVWPVSAGEYVA
;
A
#
# COMPACT_ATOMS: atom_id res chain seq x y z
N MET A 1 -1.20 4.55 20.75
CA MET A 1 -1.10 3.35 19.90
C MET A 1 -1.73 3.73 18.59
N THR A 2 -1.01 3.66 17.49
CA THR A 2 -1.53 4.07 16.17
C THR A 2 -1.67 2.82 15.33
N LEU A 3 -2.90 2.43 15.05
CA LEU A 3 -3.22 1.28 14.23
C LEU A 3 -3.43 1.72 12.79
N LEU A 4 -2.94 0.92 11.86
CA LEU A 4 -3.12 1.09 10.42
C LEU A 4 -3.74 -0.18 9.85
N TYR A 5 -4.35 -0.06 8.67
CA TYR A 5 -5.16 -1.12 8.09
C TYR A 5 -4.76 -1.38 6.64
N ARG A 6 -4.71 -2.66 6.26
CA ARG A 6 -4.52 -3.10 4.87
C ARG A 6 -5.62 -4.05 4.46
N GLY A 7 -6.37 -3.71 3.42
CA GLY A 7 -7.28 -4.64 2.78
C GLY A 7 -6.53 -5.58 1.84
N VAL A 8 -6.82 -6.88 1.94
CA VAL A 8 -6.25 -7.92 1.10
C VAL A 8 -7.35 -8.88 0.68
N SER A 9 -7.51 -9.09 -0.63
CA SER A 9 -8.49 -10.05 -1.14
C SER A 9 -8.16 -11.47 -0.73
N THR A 10 -9.17 -12.34 -0.69
CA THR A 10 -8.99 -13.76 -0.39
C THR A 10 -7.96 -14.42 -1.30
N GLU A 11 -7.94 -14.07 -2.59
CA GLU A 11 -6.96 -14.58 -3.55
C GLU A 11 -5.52 -14.20 -3.15
N ILE A 12 -5.29 -12.92 -2.84
CA ILE A 12 -3.96 -12.45 -2.45
C ILE A 12 -3.55 -13.07 -1.11
N HIS A 13 -4.46 -13.12 -0.13
CA HIS A 13 -4.20 -13.72 1.18
C HIS A 13 -3.77 -15.18 1.05
N HIS A 14 -4.48 -16.00 0.26
CA HIS A 14 -4.10 -17.39 0.03
C HIS A 14 -2.79 -17.53 -0.74
N ARG A 15 -2.60 -16.74 -1.80
CA ARG A 15 -1.38 -16.78 -2.62
C ARG A 15 -0.14 -16.43 -1.80
N GLN A 16 -0.26 -15.46 -0.89
CA GLN A 16 0.84 -15.00 -0.04
C GLN A 16 0.90 -15.72 1.31
N GLY A 17 -0.04 -16.63 1.60
CA GLY A 17 -0.09 -17.39 2.84
C GLY A 17 -0.20 -16.51 4.09
N GLY A 18 -1.03 -15.47 4.04
CA GLY A 18 -1.18 -14.52 5.16
C GLY A 18 -0.02 -13.53 5.32
N ARG A 19 0.90 -13.45 4.36
CA ARG A 19 2.04 -12.50 4.37
C ARG A 19 1.72 -11.24 3.59
N LEU A 20 2.36 -10.14 3.98
CA LEU A 20 2.30 -8.87 3.27
C LEU A 20 3.56 -8.74 2.41
N ILE A 21 3.46 -9.19 1.16
CA ILE A 21 4.57 -9.18 0.21
C ILE A 21 4.27 -8.15 -0.88
N PRO A 22 5.16 -7.16 -1.09
CA PRO A 22 5.00 -6.21 -2.18
C PRO A 22 4.94 -6.91 -3.54
N THR A 23 4.34 -6.25 -4.53
CA THR A 23 4.28 -6.82 -5.89
C THR A 23 5.62 -6.79 -6.62
N GLY A 24 6.54 -5.93 -6.19
CA GLY A 24 7.89 -5.80 -6.74
C GLY A 24 8.95 -5.54 -5.69
N SER A 25 10.20 -5.36 -6.12
CA SER A 25 11.38 -5.31 -5.25
C SER A 25 12.17 -4.01 -5.32
N ASN A 26 11.85 -3.12 -6.27
CA ASN A 26 12.60 -1.89 -6.48
C ASN A 26 12.24 -0.84 -5.42
N VAL A 27 13.26 -0.39 -4.67
CA VAL A 27 13.13 0.71 -3.71
C VAL A 27 13.10 2.06 -4.42
N ASP A 28 13.92 2.25 -5.46
CA ASP A 28 14.04 3.50 -6.21
C ASP A 28 13.63 3.29 -7.68
N ILE A 29 12.70 4.12 -8.18
CA ILE A 29 12.28 4.08 -9.59
C ILE A 29 12.40 5.44 -10.26
N VAL A 30 12.52 5.44 -11.58
CA VAL A 30 12.42 6.65 -12.41
C VAL A 30 11.03 6.71 -13.02
N MET A 31 10.28 7.77 -12.72
CA MET A 31 9.00 8.05 -13.37
C MET A 31 9.23 8.79 -14.68
N ARG A 32 8.55 8.36 -15.74
CA ARG A 32 8.69 8.86 -17.11
C ARG A 32 7.35 9.31 -17.66
N ARG A 33 7.35 10.24 -18.60
CA ARG A 33 6.11 10.76 -19.21
C ARG A 33 5.24 9.67 -19.85
N ASN A 34 5.85 8.65 -20.43
CA ASN A 34 5.14 7.54 -21.06
C ASN A 34 4.56 6.54 -20.03
N ASP A 35 4.76 6.75 -18.72
CA ASP A 35 4.05 5.97 -17.70
C ASP A 35 2.55 6.30 -17.67
N ALA A 36 2.13 7.40 -18.31
CA ALA A 36 0.71 7.65 -18.59
C ALA A 36 0.06 6.51 -19.40
N ASP A 37 0.83 5.82 -20.25
CA ASP A 37 0.34 4.66 -21.02
C ASP A 37 0.05 3.46 -20.11
N ARG A 38 0.54 3.48 -18.86
CA ARG A 38 0.28 2.50 -17.80
C ARG A 38 -0.81 2.95 -16.82
N GLY A 39 -1.45 4.09 -17.07
CA GLY A 39 -2.46 4.69 -16.21
C GLY A 39 -1.91 5.67 -15.16
N ALA A 40 -0.61 5.99 -15.17
CA ALA A 40 -0.06 6.96 -14.23
C ALA A 40 -0.37 8.40 -14.68
N GLU A 41 -1.37 9.03 -14.04
CA GLU A 41 -1.73 10.42 -14.30
C GLU A 41 -0.73 11.43 -13.69
N LEU A 42 0.42 11.57 -14.35
CA LEU A 42 1.50 12.43 -13.90
C LEU A 42 1.14 13.92 -14.00
N ARG A 43 1.18 14.62 -12.87
CA ARG A 43 1.04 16.07 -12.78
C ARG A 43 2.41 16.74 -12.95
N ARG A 44 2.44 17.95 -13.51
CA ARG A 44 3.65 18.79 -13.61
C ARG A 44 3.75 19.75 -12.42
N ASP A 45 3.63 19.21 -11.22
CA ASP A 45 3.59 19.96 -9.95
C ASP A 45 4.89 19.83 -9.13
N GLY A 46 5.87 19.08 -9.63
CA GLY A 46 7.16 18.88 -8.95
C GLY A 46 7.16 17.79 -7.88
N THR A 47 6.06 17.03 -7.73
CA THR A 47 5.96 15.91 -6.79
C THR A 47 6.91 14.75 -7.10
N PHE A 48 7.25 14.56 -8.38
CA PHE A 48 8.20 13.55 -8.84
C PHE A 48 9.60 14.13 -9.04
N GLN A 49 10.60 13.39 -8.56
CA GLN A 49 12.01 13.70 -8.74
C GLN A 49 12.49 13.28 -10.14
N ARG A 50 13.45 14.01 -10.69
CA ARG A 50 13.97 13.79 -12.05
C ARG A 50 14.69 12.43 -12.22
N PHE A 51 15.33 11.94 -11.17
CA PHE A 51 16.11 10.70 -11.16
C PHE A 51 15.45 9.62 -10.31
N SER A 52 16.09 8.45 -10.22
CA SER A 52 15.59 7.36 -9.38
C SER A 52 15.51 7.82 -7.93
N SER A 53 14.36 7.58 -7.30
CA SER A 53 14.20 7.86 -5.87
C SER A 53 13.08 7.04 -5.25
N GLU A 54 13.20 6.82 -3.95
CA GLU A 54 12.19 6.17 -3.12
C GLU A 54 10.88 6.95 -3.13
N VAL A 55 10.97 8.28 -3.14
CA VAL A 55 9.80 9.17 -3.26
C VAL A 55 9.05 8.88 -4.55
N ASN A 56 9.75 8.71 -5.67
CA ASN A 56 9.11 8.33 -6.93
C ASN A 56 8.42 6.96 -6.84
N THR A 57 9.01 6.01 -6.12
CA THR A 57 8.42 4.68 -5.94
C THR A 57 7.13 4.75 -5.13
N ALA A 58 7.15 5.43 -3.99
CA ALA A 58 5.97 5.62 -3.15
C ALA A 58 4.89 6.41 -3.89
N ARG A 59 5.23 7.55 -4.54
CA ARG A 59 4.28 8.34 -5.34
C ARG A 59 3.73 7.59 -6.54
N GLY A 60 4.57 6.84 -7.22
CA GLY A 60 4.19 6.00 -8.35
C GLY A 60 3.18 4.94 -7.93
N HIS A 61 3.40 4.33 -6.76
CA HIS A 61 2.50 3.33 -6.19
C HIS A 61 1.09 3.89 -5.93
N GLN A 62 0.96 5.16 -5.49
CA GLN A 62 -0.33 5.82 -5.31
C GLN A 62 -1.12 6.00 -6.63
N LEU A 63 -0.43 6.02 -7.77
CA LEU A 63 -1.06 6.12 -9.09
C LEU A 63 -1.35 4.75 -9.68
N VAL A 64 -0.36 3.86 -9.64
CA VAL A 64 -0.42 2.52 -10.22
C VAL A 64 0.36 1.58 -9.32
N THR A 65 -0.35 0.68 -8.62
CA THR A 65 0.25 -0.33 -7.76
C THR A 65 1.32 -1.14 -8.49
N GLY A 66 2.53 -1.23 -7.91
CA GLY A 66 3.65 -1.99 -8.47
C GLY A 66 4.27 -1.40 -9.74
N ILE A 67 4.03 -0.12 -10.04
CA ILE A 67 4.68 0.53 -11.19
C ILE A 67 6.20 0.42 -11.11
N HIS A 68 6.82 0.05 -12.23
CA HIS A 68 8.26 -0.24 -12.34
C HIS A 68 8.80 -1.22 -11.28
N ASP A 69 7.99 -2.22 -10.90
CA ASP A 69 8.34 -3.21 -9.87
C ASP A 69 8.60 -2.57 -8.50
N GLY A 70 7.91 -1.46 -8.18
CA GLY A 70 8.07 -0.76 -6.91
C GLY A 70 7.62 -1.59 -5.69
N CYS A 71 8.40 -1.52 -4.61
CA CYS A 71 8.24 -2.37 -3.41
C CYS A 71 7.31 -1.84 -2.30
N PHE A 72 6.54 -0.78 -2.56
CA PHE A 72 5.63 -0.24 -1.55
C PHE A 72 4.33 -1.04 -1.43
N ILE A 73 3.71 -0.97 -0.25
CA ILE A 73 2.35 -1.42 0.04
C ILE A 73 1.58 -0.24 0.65
N SER A 74 0.41 0.08 0.10
CA SER A 74 -0.50 1.09 0.66
C SER A 74 -1.27 0.56 1.88
N ILE A 75 -1.20 1.25 3.00
CA ILE A 75 -2.06 1.04 4.17
C ILE A 75 -2.79 2.34 4.51
N THR A 76 -3.82 2.30 5.36
CA THR A 76 -4.64 3.47 5.71
C THR A 76 -4.83 3.59 7.22
N GLU A 77 -5.09 4.79 7.72
CA GLU A 77 -5.48 5.05 9.10
C GLU A 77 -6.94 4.66 9.39
N GLU A 78 -7.75 4.45 8.36
CA GLU A 78 -9.18 4.17 8.50
C GLU A 78 -9.56 2.76 8.02
N SER A 79 -10.02 1.91 8.95
CA SER A 79 -10.40 0.53 8.62
C SER A 79 -11.50 0.45 7.55
N ARG A 80 -12.47 1.39 7.56
CA ARG A 80 -13.53 1.48 6.55
C ARG A 80 -13.01 1.69 5.13
N ILE A 81 -11.84 2.33 4.98
CA ILE A 81 -11.18 2.50 3.69
C ILE A 81 -10.51 1.18 3.26
N ALA A 82 -9.97 0.40 4.20
CA ALA A 82 -9.36 -0.90 3.91
C ALA A 82 -10.36 -1.98 3.44
N ILE A 83 -11.60 -1.95 3.93
CA ILE A 83 -12.64 -2.95 3.63
C ILE A 83 -12.91 -3.09 2.12
N PRO A 84 -13.21 -2.02 1.34
CA PRO A 84 -13.44 -2.16 -0.10
C PRO A 84 -12.25 -2.76 -0.86
N PHE A 85 -11.01 -2.52 -0.43
CA PHE A 85 -9.84 -3.18 -1.02
C PHE A 85 -9.78 -4.68 -0.68
N ALA A 86 -10.17 -5.07 0.54
CA ALA A 86 -10.26 -6.47 0.92
C ALA A 86 -11.37 -7.21 0.15
N THR A 87 -12.51 -6.55 -0.04
CA THR A 87 -13.71 -7.19 -0.61
C THR A 87 -13.85 -7.02 -2.12
N ASN A 88 -12.87 -6.39 -2.78
CA ASN A 88 -12.99 -5.94 -4.16
C ASN A 88 -14.33 -5.21 -4.40
N ASN A 89 -14.56 -4.16 -3.59
CA ASN A 89 -15.80 -3.37 -3.54
C ASN A 89 -17.07 -4.21 -3.31
N GLY A 90 -17.02 -5.16 -2.35
CA GLY A 90 -18.16 -5.99 -1.97
C GLY A 90 -18.48 -7.15 -2.92
N THR A 91 -17.57 -7.50 -3.83
CA THR A 91 -17.77 -8.62 -4.77
C THR A 91 -17.27 -9.97 -4.24
N THR A 92 -16.30 -9.95 -3.33
CA THR A 92 -15.73 -11.16 -2.71
C THR A 92 -15.45 -10.92 -1.24
N ASP A 93 -15.36 -11.99 -0.44
CA ASP A 93 -14.82 -11.89 0.92
C ASP A 93 -13.31 -11.59 0.90
N GLY A 94 -12.78 -11.09 2.01
CA GLY A 94 -11.37 -10.78 2.16
C GLY A 94 -10.91 -10.63 3.59
N TYR A 95 -9.76 -10.00 3.77
CA TYR A 95 -9.12 -9.82 5.07
C TYR A 95 -8.63 -8.38 5.23
N VAL A 96 -8.88 -7.81 6.41
CA VAL A 96 -8.25 -6.56 6.85
C VAL A 96 -7.16 -6.90 7.86
N TYR A 97 -5.92 -6.56 7.53
CA TYR A 97 -4.79 -6.68 8.42
C TYR A 97 -4.69 -5.43 9.27
N VAL A 98 -4.55 -5.60 10.58
CA VAL A 98 -4.34 -4.50 11.53
C VAL A 98 -2.88 -4.46 11.90
N LEU A 99 -2.24 -3.31 11.71
CA LEU A 99 -0.80 -3.12 11.88
C LEU A 99 -0.53 -2.11 13.00
N ASP A 100 0.41 -2.41 13.90
CA ASP A 100 0.86 -1.46 14.92
C ASP A 100 2.05 -0.64 14.43
N GLN A 101 1.82 0.64 14.16
CA GLN A 101 2.84 1.55 13.64
C GLN A 101 4.06 1.67 14.58
N ARG A 102 3.89 1.42 15.89
CA ARG A 102 5.01 1.48 16.86
C ARG A 102 6.08 0.42 16.57
N LEU A 103 5.71 -0.65 15.88
CA LEU A 103 6.61 -1.76 15.54
C LEU A 103 7.39 -1.52 14.24
N PHE A 104 7.05 -0.48 13.46
CA PHE A 104 7.63 -0.28 12.13
C PHE A 104 9.14 -0.02 12.20
N SER A 105 9.54 1.07 12.86
CA SER A 105 10.95 1.44 12.96
C SER A 105 11.81 0.37 13.65
N PRO A 106 11.39 -0.22 14.78
CA PRO A 106 12.13 -1.31 15.43
C PRO A 106 12.33 -2.55 14.54
N LEU A 107 11.44 -2.80 13.59
CA LEU A 107 11.50 -3.96 12.68
C LEU A 107 11.98 -3.58 11.27
N GLY A 108 12.51 -2.38 11.08
CA GLY A 108 13.07 -1.95 9.78
C GLY A 108 12.02 -1.69 8.71
N VAL A 109 10.78 -1.37 9.07
CA VAL A 109 9.73 -0.92 8.13
C VAL A 109 9.81 0.59 7.97
N VAL A 110 9.93 1.03 6.73
CA VAL A 110 9.87 2.44 6.35
C VAL A 110 8.43 2.80 6.02
N SER A 111 7.96 3.95 6.50
CA SER A 111 6.63 4.47 6.19
C SER A 111 6.73 5.91 5.68
N ILE A 112 6.03 6.21 4.59
CA ILE A 112 5.98 7.53 3.98
C ILE A 112 4.54 8.02 3.99
N ARG A 113 4.35 9.25 4.49
CA ARG A 113 3.13 10.04 4.35
C ARG A 113 3.45 11.26 3.52
N PHE A 114 2.59 11.57 2.57
CA PHE A 114 2.73 12.79 1.78
C PHE A 114 1.80 13.87 2.31
N PRO A 115 2.25 15.14 2.40
CA PRO A 115 1.39 16.26 2.82
C PRO A 115 0.31 16.59 1.77
N ASP A 116 0.53 16.17 0.54
CA ASP A 116 -0.29 16.38 -0.66
C ASP A 116 -0.57 15.02 -1.35
N PRO A 117 -1.26 14.08 -0.70
CA PRO A 117 -1.54 12.76 -1.26
C PRO A 117 -2.46 12.85 -2.48
N ARG A 118 -2.40 11.84 -3.35
CA ARG A 118 -3.29 11.79 -4.53
C ARG A 118 -4.77 11.68 -4.15
N TYR A 119 -5.06 10.89 -3.12
CA TYR A 119 -6.39 10.64 -2.57
C TYR A 119 -6.38 10.99 -1.06
N PRO A 120 -6.64 12.27 -0.70
CA PRO A 120 -6.56 12.72 0.69
C PRO A 120 -7.50 11.98 1.64
N ASP A 121 -8.68 11.60 1.16
CA ASP A 121 -9.69 10.91 1.96
C ASP A 121 -9.28 9.48 2.36
N GLU A 122 -8.35 8.87 1.62
CA GLU A 122 -7.86 7.52 1.92
C GLU A 122 -6.86 7.50 3.09
N GLN A 123 -6.31 8.66 3.48
CA GLN A 123 -5.27 8.79 4.52
C GLN A 123 -4.15 7.75 4.33
N GLU A 124 -3.71 7.61 3.08
CA GLU A 124 -2.77 6.57 2.69
C GLU A 124 -1.40 6.78 3.34
N VAL A 125 -0.84 5.68 3.86
CA VAL A 125 0.54 5.55 4.28
C VAL A 125 1.18 4.49 3.40
N SER A 126 2.25 4.82 2.68
CA SER A 126 2.99 3.83 1.89
C SER A 126 4.09 3.22 2.76
N ILE A 127 4.12 1.88 2.87
CA ILE A 127 5.15 1.17 3.65
C ILE A 127 5.99 0.23 2.80
N ARG A 128 7.22 -0.03 3.22
CA ARG A 128 8.07 -1.10 2.69
C ARG A 128 8.99 -1.65 3.78
N ALA A 129 9.52 -2.86 3.58
CA ALA A 129 10.63 -3.36 4.36
C ALA A 129 11.93 -2.64 3.95
N ALA A 130 12.93 -2.64 4.84
CA ALA A 130 14.23 -1.99 4.59
C ALA A 130 14.90 -2.49 3.30
N ASP A 131 14.73 -3.77 2.98
CA ASP A 131 15.26 -4.46 1.80
C ASP A 131 14.31 -4.46 0.58
N GLY A 132 13.12 -3.84 0.72
CA GLY A 132 12.07 -3.87 -0.31
C GLY A 132 11.34 -5.20 -0.43
N GLY A 133 11.59 -6.14 0.48
CA GLY A 133 10.99 -7.46 0.48
C GLY A 133 9.72 -7.57 1.33
N GLU A 134 9.54 -8.76 1.91
CA GLU A 134 8.40 -9.07 2.77
C GLU A 134 8.35 -8.14 4.00
N ILE A 135 7.15 -7.65 4.31
CA ILE A 135 6.91 -6.90 5.53
C ILE A 135 6.93 -7.85 6.74
N PRO A 136 7.70 -7.56 7.81
CA PRO A 136 7.78 -8.40 8.99
C PRO A 136 6.40 -8.71 9.59
N GLN A 137 6.05 -10.00 9.67
CA GLN A 137 4.77 -10.49 10.19
C GLN A 137 4.43 -9.92 11.58
N GLN A 138 5.44 -9.63 12.39
CA GLN A 138 5.29 -9.15 13.77
C GLN A 138 4.60 -7.79 13.86
N ILE A 139 4.54 -6.99 12.78
CA ILE A 139 3.77 -5.73 12.81
C ILE A 139 2.26 -5.97 12.74
N ILE A 140 1.82 -7.14 12.25
CA ILE A 140 0.41 -7.51 12.14
C ILE A 140 -0.05 -7.97 13.52
N VAL A 141 -0.89 -7.16 14.16
CA VAL A 141 -1.40 -7.45 15.51
C VAL A 141 -2.74 -8.19 15.48
N GLU A 142 -3.53 -8.00 14.43
CA GLU A 142 -4.79 -8.69 14.20
C GLU A 142 -5.06 -8.90 12.71
N VAL A 143 -5.89 -9.89 12.38
CA VAL A 143 -6.42 -10.12 11.04
C VAL A 143 -7.92 -10.30 11.15
N TRP A 144 -8.68 -9.43 10.49
CA TRP A 144 -10.13 -9.44 10.48
C TRP A 144 -10.62 -10.07 9.18
N PRO A 145 -11.28 -11.23 9.19
CA PRO A 145 -12.06 -11.65 8.04
C PRO A 145 -13.20 -10.66 7.83
N VAL A 146 -13.45 -10.26 6.58
CA VAL A 146 -14.52 -9.34 6.22
C VAL A 146 -15.33 -9.91 5.07
N SER A 147 -16.66 -9.80 5.16
CA SER A 147 -17.56 -10.34 4.16
C SER A 147 -17.96 -9.29 3.14
N ALA A 148 -18.16 -9.71 1.89
CA ALA A 148 -18.61 -8.83 0.81
C ALA A 148 -19.92 -8.09 1.15
N GLY A 149 -20.83 -8.77 1.88
CA GLY A 149 -22.12 -8.21 2.30
C GLY A 149 -22.07 -7.19 3.43
N GLU A 150 -20.93 -6.99 4.09
CA GLU A 150 -20.75 -5.94 5.11
C GLU A 150 -20.35 -4.59 4.48
N TYR A 151 -20.01 -4.59 3.19
CA TYR A 151 -19.74 -3.37 2.44
C TYR A 151 -21.05 -2.74 1.95
N VAL A 152 -21.42 -1.60 2.54
CA VAL A 152 -22.48 -0.72 2.03
C VAL A 152 -21.79 0.50 1.42
N ALA A 153 -21.89 0.63 0.09
CA ALA A 153 -21.29 1.72 -0.68
C ALA A 153 -21.87 3.11 -0.33
#